data_AF-A0A523IQG5-F1
#
_entry.id   AF-A0A523IQG5-F1
#
_cell.length_a   1.000
_cell.length_b   1.000
_cell.length_c   1.000
_cell.angle_alpha   90.00
_cell.angle_beta   90.00
_cell.angle_gamma   90.00
#
_symmetry.space_group_name_H-M   'P 1'
#
loop_
_entity.id
_entity.type
_entity.pdbx_description
1 polymer ?
#
loop_
_entity_poly.entity_id
_entity_poly.type
_entity_poly.pdbx_seq_one_letter_code
_entity_poly.pdbx_strand_id
1 'polypeptide(L)'
;MNAQYELTKRFSSEFSIRQFLIQEQERTLAQLLKWVSDPNPHVRRLCSEGSRPRLPWAKRIPSFMVNPNPVLPILEILKDDQSLYVRRSVANHLGDIAKDHPDLVFEICERWLAGSSNEIRWLIRHALRHPAKKGDRVALKIRAVAKAKK
;
A
#
# COMPACT_ATOMS: atom_id res chain seq x y z
N MET A 1 8.08 7.30 -18.42
CA MET A 1 7.10 7.98 -17.52
C MET A 1 7.70 9.22 -16.84
N ASN A 2 8.44 10.07 -17.58
CA ASN A 2 9.12 11.23 -16.97
C ASN A 2 8.12 12.31 -16.51
N ALA A 3 7.03 12.53 -17.27
CA ALA A 3 6.00 13.49 -16.89
C ALA A 3 5.33 13.14 -15.55
N GLN A 4 4.95 11.88 -15.33
CA GLN A 4 4.34 11.44 -14.07
C GLN A 4 5.29 11.65 -12.89
N TYR A 5 6.58 11.36 -13.09
CA TYR A 5 7.62 11.59 -12.09
C TYR A 5 7.73 13.08 -11.72
N GLU A 6 7.80 13.98 -12.69
CA GLU A 6 7.91 15.42 -12.42
C GLU A 6 6.66 16.03 -11.81
N LEU A 7 5.48 15.62 -12.30
CA LEU A 7 4.20 16.11 -11.79
C LEU A 7 3.95 15.66 -10.35
N THR A 8 4.26 14.40 -10.03
CA THR A 8 4.00 13.88 -8.67
C THR A 8 4.83 14.56 -7.60
N LYS A 9 6.00 15.14 -7.95
CA LYS A 9 6.82 15.91 -7.00
C LYS A 9 6.17 17.23 -6.54
N ARG A 10 5.17 17.73 -7.27
CA ARG A 10 4.48 19.02 -7.00
C ARG A 10 3.05 18.82 -6.52
N PHE A 11 2.39 17.76 -6.98
CA PHE A 11 1.06 17.35 -6.53
C PHE A 11 0.98 15.82 -6.44
N SER A 12 0.29 15.18 -7.39
CA SER A 12 0.15 13.74 -7.47
C SER A 12 -0.14 13.32 -8.89
N SER A 13 0.49 12.23 -9.34
CA SER A 13 0.14 11.54 -10.58
C SER A 13 -0.69 10.27 -10.35
N GLU A 14 -1.32 10.13 -9.17
CA GLU A 14 -2.02 8.90 -8.76
C GLU A 14 -3.18 8.51 -9.68
N PHE A 15 -3.78 9.47 -10.39
CA PHE A 15 -4.85 9.19 -11.37
C PHE A 15 -4.27 8.88 -12.76
N SER A 16 -3.35 9.71 -13.25
CA SER A 16 -2.81 9.59 -14.61
C SER A 16 -1.95 8.34 -14.79
N ILE A 17 -1.26 7.87 -13.75
CA ILE A 17 -0.45 6.64 -13.80
C ILE A 17 -1.29 5.37 -14.01
N ARG A 18 -2.59 5.41 -13.69
CA ARG A 18 -3.43 4.21 -13.66
C ARG A 18 -3.73 3.66 -15.04
N GLN A 19 -3.76 4.52 -16.07
CA GLN A 19 -3.91 4.03 -17.45
C GLN A 19 -2.72 3.16 -17.86
N PHE A 20 -1.50 3.57 -17.49
CA PHE A 20 -0.30 2.77 -17.75
C PHE A 20 -0.30 1.46 -16.94
N LEU A 21 -0.75 1.49 -15.68
CA LEU A 21 -0.89 0.26 -14.89
C LEU A 21 -1.93 -0.72 -15.46
N ILE A 22 -2.95 -0.22 -16.16
CA ILE A 22 -3.99 -1.04 -16.77
C ILE A 22 -3.55 -1.57 -18.14
N GLN A 23 -2.92 -0.73 -18.97
CA GLN A 23 -2.57 -1.07 -20.35
C GLN A 23 -1.17 -1.70 -20.49
N GLU A 24 -0.23 -1.33 -19.62
CA GLU A 24 1.18 -1.70 -19.68
C GLU A 24 1.68 -2.10 -18.27
N GLN A 25 0.94 -3.01 -17.63
CA GLN A 25 1.09 -3.31 -16.21
C GLN A 25 2.53 -3.67 -15.81
N GLU A 26 3.15 -4.65 -16.49
CA GLU A 26 4.50 -5.12 -16.15
C GLU A 26 5.55 -4.02 -16.31
N ARG A 27 5.54 -3.33 -17.46
CA ARG A 27 6.43 -2.20 -17.74
C ARG A 27 6.30 -1.10 -16.69
N THR A 28 5.07 -0.79 -16.30
CA THR A 28 4.78 0.27 -15.32
C THR A 28 5.21 -0.14 -13.91
N LEU A 29 4.94 -1.37 -13.50
CA LEU A 29 5.39 -1.90 -12.20
C LEU A 29 6.93 -1.95 -12.11
N ALA A 30 7.61 -2.35 -13.19
CA ALA A 30 9.07 -2.32 -13.24
C ALA A 30 9.63 -0.90 -13.03
N GLN A 31 8.96 0.12 -13.55
CA GLN A 31 9.33 1.51 -13.30
C GLN A 31 9.04 1.94 -11.85
N LEU A 32 7.87 1.58 -11.32
CA LEU A 32 7.53 1.88 -9.92
C LEU A 32 8.50 1.24 -8.94
N LEU A 33 8.95 0.00 -9.21
CA LEU A 33 9.97 -0.69 -8.40
C LEU A 33 11.33 0.00 -8.40
N LYS A 34 11.65 0.82 -9.41
CA LYS A 34 12.85 1.68 -9.37
C LYS A 34 12.63 2.94 -8.53
N TRP A 35 11.38 3.39 -8.41
CA TRP A 35 10.99 4.62 -7.72
C TRP A 35 10.69 4.43 -6.23
N VAL A 36 10.56 3.20 -5.74
CA VAL A 36 10.38 2.92 -4.31
C VAL A 36 11.56 3.39 -3.45
N SER A 37 12.75 3.55 -4.02
CA SER A 37 13.95 4.07 -3.33
C SER A 37 14.24 5.54 -3.66
N ASP A 38 13.33 6.25 -4.31
CA ASP A 38 13.54 7.65 -4.69
C ASP A 38 13.70 8.54 -3.44
N PRO A 39 14.60 9.54 -3.43
CA PRO A 39 14.76 10.43 -2.28
C PRO A 39 13.49 11.23 -1.97
N ASN A 40 12.64 11.51 -2.97
CA ASN A 40 11.42 12.28 -2.79
C ASN A 40 10.26 11.40 -2.28
N PRO A 41 9.69 11.69 -1.09
CA PRO A 41 8.59 10.90 -0.54
C PRO A 41 7.31 10.94 -1.39
N HIS A 42 7.10 11.97 -2.22
CA HIS A 42 5.95 12.02 -3.14
C HIS A 42 6.05 10.97 -4.25
N VAL A 43 7.27 10.70 -4.73
CA VAL A 43 7.54 9.67 -5.72
C VAL A 43 7.36 8.28 -5.12
N ARG A 44 7.94 8.03 -3.93
CA ARG A 44 7.75 6.75 -3.22
C ARG A 44 6.27 6.51 -2.89
N ARG A 45 5.55 7.54 -2.42
CA ARG A 45 4.11 7.45 -2.17
C ARG A 45 3.34 7.13 -3.44
N LEU A 46 3.69 7.70 -4.60
CA LEU A 46 3.04 7.37 -5.87
C LEU A 46 3.12 5.88 -6.20
N CYS A 47 4.24 5.22 -5.88
CA CYS A 47 4.43 3.80 -6.12
C CYS A 47 3.36 2.96 -5.41
N SER A 48 3.10 3.27 -4.14
CA SER A 48 2.02 2.63 -3.37
C SER A 48 0.63 3.13 -3.80
N GLU A 49 0.44 4.44 -3.92
CA GLU A 49 -0.90 5.03 -4.11
C GLU A 49 -1.46 4.75 -5.50
N GLY A 50 -0.65 5.00 -6.53
CA GLY A 50 -1.05 4.85 -7.92
C GLY A 50 -1.43 3.41 -8.25
N SER A 51 -0.78 2.44 -7.58
CA SER A 51 -1.02 1.00 -7.74
C SER A 51 -2.13 0.44 -6.85
N ARG A 52 -2.82 1.26 -6.04
CA ARG A 52 -3.95 0.79 -5.22
C ARG A 52 -5.04 0.17 -6.09
N PRO A 53 -5.58 -1.02 -5.73
CA PRO A 53 -6.66 -1.64 -6.51
C PRO A 53 -7.94 -0.80 -6.51
N ARG A 54 -8.25 -0.14 -5.38
CA ARG A 54 -9.51 0.58 -5.13
C ARG A 54 -9.31 2.04 -4.69
N LEU A 55 -8.42 2.77 -5.38
CA LEU A 55 -8.18 4.19 -5.12
C LEU A 55 -9.49 5.00 -5.26
N PRO A 56 -9.88 5.83 -4.26
CA PRO A 56 -11.06 6.68 -4.35
C PRO A 56 -11.00 7.63 -5.55
N TRP A 57 -12.16 7.90 -6.16
CA TRP A 57 -12.34 8.79 -7.33
C TRP A 57 -11.60 8.40 -8.61
N ALA A 58 -10.73 7.39 -8.56
CA ALA A 58 -10.01 6.88 -9.71
C ALA A 58 -10.66 5.61 -10.27
N LYS A 59 -10.34 5.29 -11.54
CA LYS A 59 -10.68 4.01 -12.14
C LYS A 59 -10.06 2.87 -11.32
N ARG A 60 -10.82 1.88 -10.88
CA ARG A 60 -10.26 0.68 -10.21
C ARG A 60 -9.31 -0.06 -11.15
N ILE A 61 -8.36 -0.82 -10.60
CA ILE A 61 -7.48 -1.70 -11.38
C ILE A 61 -7.93 -3.14 -11.13
N PRO A 62 -8.77 -3.73 -12.00
CA PRO A 62 -9.38 -5.04 -11.74
C PRO A 62 -8.35 -6.16 -11.60
N SER A 63 -7.24 -6.09 -12.35
CA SER A 63 -6.17 -7.09 -12.27
C SER A 63 -5.58 -7.20 -10.87
N PHE A 64 -5.36 -6.08 -10.17
CA PHE A 64 -4.87 -6.07 -8.78
C PHE A 64 -5.94 -6.41 -7.74
N MET A 65 -7.22 -6.23 -8.07
CA MET A 65 -8.31 -6.75 -7.22
C MET A 65 -8.41 -8.27 -7.31
N VAL A 66 -8.17 -8.86 -8.49
CA VAL A 66 -8.17 -10.31 -8.68
C VAL A 66 -6.90 -10.94 -8.10
N ASN A 67 -5.74 -10.36 -8.41
CA ASN A 67 -4.44 -10.85 -7.95
C ASN A 67 -3.57 -9.68 -7.45
N PRO A 68 -3.42 -9.49 -6.13
CA PRO A 68 -2.60 -8.42 -5.57
C PRO A 68 -1.10 -8.73 -5.57
N ASN A 69 -0.67 -9.95 -5.89
CA ASN A 69 0.74 -10.35 -5.84
C ASN A 69 1.72 -9.39 -6.57
N PRO A 70 1.39 -8.85 -7.77
CA PRO A 70 2.30 -7.95 -8.48
C PRO A 70 2.67 -6.66 -7.74
N VAL A 71 1.83 -6.20 -6.80
CA VAL A 71 2.06 -4.95 -6.05
C VAL A 71 2.66 -5.19 -4.66
N LEU A 72 2.66 -6.44 -4.15
CA LEU A 72 3.21 -6.76 -2.83
C LEU A 72 4.68 -6.38 -2.66
N PRO A 73 5.58 -6.55 -3.66
CA PRO A 73 6.98 -6.14 -3.51
C PRO A 73 7.14 -4.63 -3.23
N ILE A 74 6.28 -3.78 -3.81
CA ILE A 74 6.27 -2.34 -3.53
C ILE A 74 5.90 -2.09 -2.06
N LEU A 75 4.87 -2.77 -1.56
CA LEU A 75 4.42 -2.62 -0.17
C LEU A 75 5.45 -3.13 0.83
N GLU A 76 6.12 -4.24 0.51
CA GLU A 76 7.16 -4.83 1.34
C GLU A 76 8.34 -3.89 1.55
N ILE A 77 8.75 -3.17 0.49
CA ILE A 77 9.85 -2.20 0.53
C ILE A 77 9.43 -0.94 1.30
N LEU A 78 8.19 -0.46 1.10
CA LEU A 78 7.72 0.81 1.65
C LEU A 78 7.10 0.71 3.05
N LYS A 79 6.98 -0.49 3.64
CA LYS A 79 6.28 -0.70 4.92
C LYS A 79 6.87 0.09 6.10
N ASP A 80 8.18 0.32 6.09
CA ASP A 80 8.92 1.03 7.14
C ASP A 80 9.52 2.34 6.62
N ASP A 81 8.96 2.90 5.55
CA ASP A 81 9.39 4.19 5.00
C ASP A 81 9.41 5.27 6.09
N GLN A 82 10.43 6.12 6.14
CA GLN A 82 10.54 7.18 7.16
C GLN A 82 9.38 8.19 7.11
N SER A 83 8.76 8.38 5.93
CA SER A 83 7.64 9.28 5.75
C SER A 83 6.31 8.66 6.14
N LEU A 84 5.62 9.26 7.12
CA LEU A 84 4.25 8.88 7.47
C LEU A 84 3.30 8.98 6.27
N TYR A 85 3.55 9.91 5.35
CA TYR A 85 2.75 10.06 4.12
C TYR A 85 2.81 8.81 3.24
N VAL A 86 4.00 8.22 3.09
CA VAL A 86 4.20 6.96 2.37
C VAL A 86 3.58 5.79 3.13
N ARG A 87 3.89 5.64 4.43
CA ARG A 87 3.33 4.55 5.27
C ARG A 87 1.80 4.55 5.29
N ARG A 88 1.17 5.74 5.29
CA ARG A 88 -0.28 5.87 5.22
C ARG A 88 -0.84 5.36 3.89
N SER A 89 -0.13 5.59 2.78
CA SER A 89 -0.49 5.03 1.48
C SER A 89 -0.42 3.51 1.51
N VAL A 90 0.67 2.93 2.03
CA VAL A 90 0.85 1.47 2.15
C VAL A 90 -0.28 0.86 2.99
N ALA A 91 -0.61 1.47 4.13
CA ALA A 91 -1.70 1.02 4.96
C ALA A 91 -3.07 1.09 4.26
N ASN A 92 -3.33 2.16 3.49
CA ASN A 92 -4.55 2.26 2.70
C ASN A 92 -4.58 1.23 1.55
N HIS A 93 -3.43 0.93 0.95
CA HIS A 93 -3.30 -0.08 -0.08
C HIS A 93 -3.63 -1.47 0.48
N LEU A 94 -3.01 -1.88 1.59
CA LEU A 94 -3.38 -3.12 2.29
C LEU A 94 -4.85 -3.14 2.69
N GLY A 95 -5.39 -2.02 3.17
CA GLY A 95 -6.81 -1.92 3.50
C GLY A 95 -7.76 -2.06 2.30
N ASP A 96 -7.30 -1.76 1.08
CA ASP A 96 -8.05 -2.03 -0.14
C ASP A 96 -7.95 -3.50 -0.55
N ILE A 97 -6.77 -4.10 -0.45
CA ILE A 97 -6.56 -5.55 -0.71
C ILE A 97 -7.42 -6.39 0.23
N ALA A 98 -7.49 -6.01 1.52
CA ALA A 98 -8.26 -6.73 2.55
C ALA A 98 -9.78 -6.79 2.28
N LYS A 99 -10.30 -6.02 1.31
CA LYS A 99 -11.71 -6.09 0.91
C LYS A 99 -12.02 -7.33 0.06
N ASP A 100 -11.01 -7.83 -0.66
CA ASP A 100 -11.12 -8.98 -1.56
C ASP A 100 -10.28 -10.17 -1.07
N HIS A 101 -9.14 -9.90 -0.41
CA HIS A 101 -8.17 -10.89 0.07
C HIS A 101 -7.82 -10.66 1.56
N PRO A 102 -8.77 -10.79 2.50
CA PRO A 102 -8.53 -10.50 3.91
C PRO A 102 -7.44 -11.39 4.53
N ASP A 103 -7.47 -12.69 4.24
CA ASP A 103 -6.53 -13.66 4.83
C ASP A 103 -5.07 -13.36 4.44
N LEU A 104 -4.83 -13.02 3.17
CA LEU A 104 -3.51 -12.60 2.70
C LEU A 104 -3.01 -11.36 3.46
N VAL A 105 -3.88 -10.37 3.70
CA VAL A 105 -3.49 -9.16 4.43
C VAL A 105 -3.23 -9.48 5.91
N PHE A 106 -3.98 -10.40 6.51
CA PHE A 106 -3.73 -10.85 7.87
C PHE A 106 -2.37 -11.54 7.97
N GLU A 107 -2.04 -12.46 7.06
CA GLU A 107 -0.74 -13.13 7.01
C GLU A 107 0.42 -12.13 6.87
N ILE A 108 0.30 -11.16 5.95
CA ILE A 108 1.30 -10.09 5.78
C ILE A 108 1.46 -9.30 7.08
N CYS A 109 0.35 -8.90 7.70
CA CYS A 109 0.39 -8.10 8.92
C CYS A 109 0.98 -8.88 10.10
N GLU A 110 0.68 -10.17 10.24
CA GLU A 110 1.27 -11.04 11.26
C GLU A 110 2.78 -11.21 11.05
N ARG A 111 3.22 -11.46 9.81
CA ARG A 111 4.63 -11.53 9.44
C ARG A 111 5.35 -10.23 9.77
N TRP A 112 4.74 -9.08 9.47
CA TRP A 112 5.34 -7.77 9.75
C TRP A 112 5.35 -7.40 11.23
N LEU A 113 4.51 -8.00 12.09
CA LEU A 113 4.52 -7.72 13.53
C LEU A 113 5.79 -8.19 14.23
N ALA A 114 6.41 -9.27 13.76
CA ALA A 114 7.62 -9.82 14.37
C ALA A 114 8.77 -8.80 14.30
N GLY A 115 9.26 -8.34 15.46
CA GLY A 115 10.33 -7.34 15.54
C GLY A 115 9.95 -5.93 15.04
N SER A 116 8.67 -5.63 14.86
CA SER A 116 8.21 -4.37 14.27
C SER A 116 8.55 -3.11 15.09
N SER A 117 8.96 -2.07 14.34
CA SER A 117 9.01 -0.67 14.78
C SER A 117 7.63 -0.13 15.17
N ASN A 118 7.58 1.02 15.84
CA ASN A 118 6.31 1.70 16.15
C ASN A 118 5.58 2.14 14.87
N GLU A 119 6.33 2.43 13.82
CA GLU A 119 5.91 2.86 12.51
C GLU A 119 5.16 1.74 11.77
N ILE A 120 5.73 0.53 11.74
CA ILE A 120 5.08 -0.67 11.17
C ILE A 120 3.83 -1.01 12.00
N ARG A 121 3.90 -0.96 13.33
CA ARG A 121 2.73 -1.21 14.20
C ARG A 121 1.60 -0.22 13.93
N TRP A 122 1.92 1.06 13.70
CA TRP A 122 0.94 2.06 13.29
C TRP A 122 0.33 1.71 11.93
N LEU A 123 1.15 1.34 10.95
CA LEU A 123 0.72 0.96 9.60
C LEU A 123 -0.28 -0.20 9.65
N ILE A 124 0.05 -1.28 10.37
CA ILE A 124 -0.79 -2.47 10.53
C ILE A 124 -2.15 -2.10 11.15
N ARG A 125 -2.14 -1.29 12.22
CA ARG A 125 -3.38 -0.79 12.81
C ARG A 125 -4.17 0.06 11.81
N HIS A 126 -3.53 0.86 10.97
CA HIS A 126 -4.27 1.65 9.99
C HIS A 126 -4.85 0.75 8.89
N ALA A 127 -4.10 -0.24 8.40
CA ALA A 127 -4.53 -1.18 7.36
C ALA A 127 -5.78 -1.98 7.77
N LEU A 128 -5.79 -2.50 9.00
CA LEU A 128 -6.84 -3.39 9.49
C LEU A 128 -8.06 -2.67 10.09
N ARG A 129 -8.18 -1.33 9.96
CA ARG A 129 -9.27 -0.55 10.58
C ARG A 129 -10.65 -0.92 10.11
N HIS A 130 -10.79 -1.24 8.84
CA HIS A 130 -12.07 -1.56 8.25
C HIS A 130 -12.59 -2.96 8.67
N PRO A 131 -11.82 -4.06 8.51
CA PRO A 131 -12.27 -5.36 8.98
C PRO A 131 -12.51 -5.38 10.50
N ALA A 132 -11.64 -4.72 11.29
CA ALA A 132 -11.86 -4.62 12.73
C ALA A 132 -13.14 -3.85 13.11
N LYS A 133 -13.48 -2.77 12.40
CA LYS A 133 -14.76 -2.05 12.59
C LYS A 133 -15.97 -2.94 12.26
N LYS A 134 -15.80 -3.92 11.37
CA LYS A 134 -16.82 -4.93 11.06
C LYS A 134 -16.86 -6.11 12.05
N GLY A 135 -16.04 -6.08 13.11
CA GLY A 135 -16.02 -7.14 14.11
C GLY A 135 -15.18 -8.37 13.73
N ASP A 136 -14.34 -8.28 12.70
CA ASP A 136 -13.45 -9.38 12.30
C ASP A 136 -12.48 -9.72 13.44
N ARG A 137 -12.56 -10.96 13.93
CA ARG A 137 -11.82 -11.43 15.12
C ARG A 137 -10.31 -11.47 14.88
N VAL A 138 -9.87 -11.83 13.68
CA VAL A 138 -8.45 -11.92 13.33
C VAL A 138 -7.87 -10.51 13.26
N ALA A 139 -8.55 -9.60 12.56
CA ALA A 139 -8.16 -8.20 12.48
C ALA A 139 -8.09 -7.53 13.87
N LEU A 140 -9.06 -7.81 14.75
CA LEU A 140 -9.06 -7.29 16.13
C LEU A 140 -7.86 -7.82 16.93
N LYS A 141 -7.55 -9.11 16.83
CA LYS A 141 -6.41 -9.74 17.50
C LYS A 141 -5.09 -9.11 17.04
N ILE A 142 -4.86 -9.03 15.73
CA ILE A 142 -3.64 -8.45 15.15
C ILE A 142 -3.49 -6.98 15.60
N ARG A 143 -4.56 -6.19 15.55
CA ARG A 143 -4.55 -4.80 16.02
C ARG A 143 -4.24 -4.65 17.50
N ALA A 144 -4.73 -5.56 18.34
CA ALA A 144 -4.45 -5.56 19.78
C ALA A 144 -2.95 -5.79 20.03
N VAL A 145 -2.36 -6.79 19.35
CA VAL A 145 -0.91 -7.07 19.41
C VAL A 145 -0.10 -5.88 18.89
N ALA A 146 -0.54 -5.25 17.80
CA ALA A 146 0.11 -4.06 17.26
C ALA A 146 0.02 -2.83 18.19
N LYS A 147 -1.02 -2.75 19.03
CA LYS A 147 -1.22 -1.66 20.00
C LYS A 147 -0.38 -1.86 21.27
N ALA A 148 -0.17 -3.10 21.70
CA ALA A 148 0.65 -3.41 22.85
C ALA A 148 2.08 -2.87 22.61
N LYS A 149 2.46 -1.84 23.38
CA LYS A 149 3.84 -1.37 23.43
C LYS A 149 4.68 -2.50 24.05
N LYS A 150 5.76 -2.88 23.39
CA LYS A 150 6.88 -3.49 24.12
C LYS A 150 7.55 -2.38 24.93
#